data_AF-A0A0S3EV41-F1
#
_entry.id   AF-A0A0S3EV41-F1
#
_cell.length_a   1.000
_cell.length_b   1.000
_cell.length_c   1.000
_cell.angle_alpha   90.00
_cell.angle_beta   90.00
_cell.angle_gamma   90.00
#
_symmetry.space_group_name_H-M   'P 1'
#
loop_
_entity.id
_entity.type
_entity.pdbx_description
1 polymer ?
#
loop_
_entity_poly.entity_id
_entity_poly.type
_entity_poly.pdbx_seq_one_letter_code
_entity_poly.pdbx_strand_id
1 'polypeptide(L)' 'MSAAFICAALGIAPTVRHSDYVGSWLEVMREDNRAIFRAAGQASKAADYILAYGEDQNGRQAA' A
#
# COMPACT_ATOMS: atom_id res chain seq x y z
N MET A 1 -1.50 -4.02 -1.41
CA MET A 1 -0.12 -3.60 -1.08
C MET A 1 -0.06 -2.19 -0.49
N SER A 2 -0.58 -1.13 -1.15
CA SER A 2 -0.60 0.24 -0.59
C SER A 2 -1.26 0.33 0.81
N ALA A 3 -2.42 -0.30 0.98
CA ALA A 3 -3.09 -0.38 2.29
C ALA A 3 -2.21 -1.00 3.38
N ALA A 4 -1.34 -1.96 3.05
CA ALA A 4 -0.42 -2.56 4.02
C ALA A 4 0.67 -1.58 4.46
N PHE A 5 1.19 -0.76 3.55
CA PHE A 5 2.14 0.31 3.89
C PHE A 5 1.50 1.39 4.77
N ILE A 6 0.28 1.80 4.45
CA ILE A 6 -0.48 2.76 5.27
C ILE A 6 -0.74 2.17 6.67
N CYS A 7 -1.19 0.92 6.75
CA CYS A 7 -1.42 0.26 8.03
C CYS A 7 -0.14 0.20 8.88
N ALA A 8 1.00 -0.14 8.27
CA ALA A 8 2.29 -0.14 8.95
C ALA A 8 2.68 1.26 9.44
N ALA A 9 2.51 2.30 8.62
CA ALA A 9 2.83 3.68 8.98
C ALA A 9 1.96 4.21 10.15
N LEU A 10 0.70 3.78 10.22
CA LEU A 10 -0.26 4.23 11.23
C LEU A 10 -0.38 3.29 12.44
N GLY A 11 0.40 2.20 12.50
CA GLY A 11 0.30 1.21 13.57
C GLY A 11 -1.01 0.42 13.59
N ILE A 12 -1.71 0.33 12.46
CA ILE A 12 -2.99 -0.39 12.33
C ILE A 12 -2.70 -1.87 12.05
N ALA A 13 -3.24 -2.76 12.89
CA ALA A 13 -3.22 -4.19 12.61
C ALA A 13 -4.19 -4.52 11.46
N PRO A 14 -3.70 -5.04 10.30
CA PRO A 14 -4.57 -5.33 9.19
C PRO A 14 -5.40 -6.60 9.47
N THR A 15 -6.61 -6.64 8.90
CA THR A 15 -7.40 -7.87 8.81
C THR A 15 -7.36 -8.38 7.38
N VAL A 16 -7.22 -9.70 7.22
CA VAL A 16 -7.29 -10.31 5.89
C VAL A 16 -8.71 -10.16 5.37
N ARG A 17 -8.86 -9.59 4.18
CA ARG A 17 -10.13 -9.51 3.46
C ARG A 17 -9.89 -10.01 2.04
N HIS A 18 -10.50 -11.15 1.71
CA HIS A 18 -10.53 -11.81 0.40
C HIS A 18 -9.17 -12.26 -0.16
N SER A 19 -8.77 -13.51 0.07
CA SER A 19 -7.54 -14.11 -0.47
C SER A 19 -7.61 -14.52 -1.95
N ASP A 20 -8.76 -14.32 -2.60
CA ASP A 20 -9.04 -14.84 -3.95
C ASP A 20 -8.10 -14.27 -5.03
N TYR A 21 -7.49 -13.11 -4.77
CA TYR A 21 -6.51 -12.49 -5.66
C TYR A 21 -5.13 -13.19 -5.64
N VAL A 22 -4.82 -14.05 -4.66
CA VAL A 22 -3.48 -14.67 -4.57
C VAL A 22 -3.18 -15.53 -5.79
N GLY A 23 -4.19 -16.26 -6.31
CA GLY A 23 -4.05 -17.07 -7.51
C GLY A 23 -3.63 -16.27 -8.75
N SER A 24 -4.33 -15.16 -9.03
CA SER A 24 -4.00 -14.32 -10.20
C SER A 24 -2.63 -13.64 -10.06
N TRP A 25 -2.22 -13.26 -8.85
CA TRP A 25 -0.87 -12.73 -8.63
C TRP A 25 0.23 -13.77 -8.83
N LEU A 26 -0.01 -15.05 -8.52
CA LEU A 26 0.94 -16.12 -8.80
C LEU A 26 1.14 -16.31 -10.31
N GLU A 27 0.09 -16.17 -11.12
CA GLU A 27 0.20 -16.21 -12.59
C GLU A 27 1.03 -15.04 -13.10
N VAL A 28 0.72 -13.82 -12.66
CA VAL A 28 1.48 -12.61 -13.02
C VAL A 28 2.97 -12.74 -12.67
N MET A 29 3.30 -13.31 -11.50
CA MET A 29 4.69 -13.48 -11.09
C MET A 29 5.43 -14.57 -11.87
N ARG A 30 4.72 -15.58 -12.40
CA ARG A 30 5.33 -16.58 -13.28
C ARG A 30 5.71 -15.99 -14.64
N GLU A 31 4.92 -15.05 -15.13
CA GLU A 31 5.16 -14.36 -16.41
C GLU A 31 6.20 -13.24 -16.28
N ASP A 32 6.23 -12.54 -15.14
CA ASP A 32 7.13 -11.40 -14.93
C ASP A 32 7.65 -11.31 -13.48
N ASN A 33 8.90 -11.75 -13.30
CA ASN A 33 9.62 -11.69 -12.02
C ASN A 33 9.79 -10.26 -11.46
N ARG A 34 9.63 -9.22 -12.28
CA ARG A 34 9.73 -7.82 -11.84
C ARG A 34 8.37 -7.20 -11.51
N ALA A 35 7.26 -7.90 -11.74
CA ALA A 35 5.90 -7.39 -11.47
C ALA A 35 5.74 -6.95 -10.02
N ILE A 36 6.27 -7.73 -9.06
CA ILE A 36 6.19 -7.41 -7.63
C ILE A 36 6.90 -6.09 -7.27
N PHE A 37 8.05 -5.82 -7.86
CA PHE A 37 8.80 -4.58 -7.59
C PHE A 37 8.09 -3.36 -8.18
N ARG A 38 7.50 -3.48 -9.37
CA ARG A 38 6.72 -2.40 -9.98
C ARG A 38 5.45 -2.13 -9.16
N ALA A 39 4.73 -3.19 -8.77
CA ALA A 39 3.55 -3.09 -7.91
C ALA A 39 3.89 -2.44 -6.56
N ALA A 40 4.98 -2.85 -5.93
CA ALA A 40 5.48 -2.25 -4.69
C ALA A 40 5.82 -0.76 -4.88
N GLY A 41 6.54 -0.40 -5.95
CA GLY A 41 6.88 0.99 -6.24
C GLY A 41 5.66 1.90 -6.44
N GLN A 42 4.62 1.41 -7.11
CA GLN A 42 3.35 2.15 -7.24
C GLN A 42 2.60 2.22 -5.91
N ALA A 43 2.61 1.14 -5.13
CA ALA A 43 1.99 1.10 -3.81
C ALA A 43 2.64 2.08 -2.83
N SER A 44 3.98 2.21 -2.85
CA SER A 44 4.72 3.21 -2.06
C SER A 44 4.28 4.61 -2.42
N LYS A 45 4.31 5.00 -3.71
CA LYS A 45 3.88 6.32 -4.16
C LYS A 45 2.44 6.66 -3.74
N ALA A 46 1.53 5.71 -3.85
CA ALA A 46 0.15 5.89 -3.42
C ALA A 46 0.02 6.07 -1.90
N ALA A 47 0.78 5.30 -1.12
CA ALA A 47 0.81 5.43 0.33
C ALA A 47 1.38 6.79 0.76
N ASP A 48 2.52 7.19 0.18
CA ASP A 48 3.17 8.47 0.44
C ASP A 48 2.22 9.65 0.16
N TYR A 49 1.51 9.60 -0.98
CA TYR A 49 0.52 10.61 -1.34
C TYR A 49 -0.61 10.74 -0.31
N ILE A 50 -1.16 9.61 0.15
CA ILE A 50 -2.25 9.60 1.14
C ILE A 50 -1.76 10.09 2.50
N LEU A 51 -0.60 9.63 2.96
CA LEU A 51 -0.04 9.99 4.27
C LEU A 51 0.33 11.47 4.33
N ALA A 52 0.90 12.03 3.26
CA ALA A 52 1.21 13.46 3.16
C ALA A 52 -0.05 14.33 3.32
N TYR A 53 -1.21 13.86 2.85
CA TYR A 53 -2.48 14.56 3.03
C TYR A 53 -2.93 14.61 4.49
N GLY A 54 -2.65 13.55 5.27
CA GLY A 54 -2.94 13.50 6.70
C GLY A 54 -2.03 14.42 7.53
N GLU A 55 -0.75 14.50 7.17
CA GLU A 55 0.24 15.38 7.83
C GLU A 55 -0.10 16.86 7.65
N ASP A 56 -0.46 17.28 6.42
CA ASP A 56 -0.88 18.66 6.11
C ASP A 56 -2.10 19.09 6.96
N GLN A 57 -3.08 18.21 7.13
CA GLN A 57 -4.26 18.48 7.96
C GLN A 57 -3.91 18.61 9.44
N ASN A 58 -3.01 17.76 9.95
CA ASN A 58 -2.56 17.83 11.34
C ASN A 58 -1.76 19.10 11.63
N GLY A 59 -0.91 19.54 10.68
CA GLY A 59 -0.18 20.80 10.77
C GLY A 59 -1.08 22.04 10.75
N ARG A 60 -2.15 22.02 9.94
CA ARG A 60 -3.16 23.10 9.91
C ARG A 60 -4.02 23.18 11.16
N GLN A 61 -4.29 22.06 11.82
CA GLN A 61 -5.05 22.05 13.08
C GLN A 61 -4.24 22.56 14.29
N ALA A 62 -2.91 22.51 14.21
CA ALA A 62 -2.01 22.93 15.28
C ALA A 62 -1.56 24.40 15.21
N ALA A 63 -1.91 25.12 14.14
CA ALA A 63 -1.58 26.53 13.89
C ALA A 63 -2.77 27.46 14.16
#